data_AF-Q0UHX1-F1
#
_entry.id   AF-Q0UHX1-F1
#
_cell.length_a   1.000
_cell.length_b   1.000
_cell.length_c   1.000
_cell.angle_alpha   90.00
_cell.angle_beta   90.00
_cell.angle_gamma   90.00
#
_symmetry.space_group_name_H-M   'P 1'
#
loop_
_entity.id
_entity.type
_entity.pdbx_description
1 polymer ?
#
loop_
_entity_poly.entity_id
_entity_poly.type
_entity_poly.pdbx_seq_one_letter_code
_entity_poly.pdbx_strand_id
1 'polypeptide(L)'
;MHKDIVFEYPEGVEKLGASPRCLVQGMYKKDKFISVQGHPEFNEGIMIDLVKTRNKQGIFEDEQARDALSRSGEQHDGVIIAKAFLRFLLED
;
A
#
# COMPACT_ATOMS: atom_id res chain seq x y z
N MET A 1 4.30 3.05 -0.05
CA MET A 1 5.52 3.88 -0.10
C MET A 1 6.69 2.94 0.15
N HIS A 2 7.30 2.47 -0.92
CA HIS A 2 8.32 1.42 -0.89
C HIS A 2 9.36 1.74 -1.97
N LYS A 3 10.59 1.21 -1.82
CA LYS A 3 11.66 1.32 -2.83
C LYS A 3 11.91 0.01 -3.57
N ASP A 4 11.52 -1.10 -2.95
CA ASP A 4 11.61 -2.43 -3.52
C ASP A 4 10.20 -2.98 -3.78
N ILE A 5 10.13 -3.96 -4.68
CA ILE A 5 8.91 -4.67 -5.04
C ILE A 5 9.23 -6.14 -5.28
N VAL A 6 8.19 -6.97 -5.18
CA VAL A 6 8.20 -8.29 -5.79
C VAL A 6 7.86 -8.13 -7.28
N PHE A 7 8.64 -8.76 -8.16
CA PHE A 7 8.47 -8.62 -9.61
C PHE A 7 7.47 -9.61 -10.21
N GLU A 8 7.32 -10.77 -9.58
CA GLU A 8 6.54 -11.88 -10.12
C GLU A 8 5.66 -12.53 -9.07
N TYR A 9 4.53 -13.07 -9.52
CA TYR A 9 3.61 -13.83 -8.68
C TYR A 9 4.12 -15.28 -8.57
N PRO A 10 4.26 -15.83 -7.35
CA PRO A 10 4.50 -17.26 -7.18
C PRO A 10 3.40 -18.13 -7.81
N GLU A 11 3.68 -19.39 -8.09
CA GLU A 11 2.68 -20.29 -8.68
C GLU A 11 1.47 -20.52 -7.74
N GLY A 12 0.28 -20.49 -8.33
CA GLY A 12 -0.98 -20.74 -7.62
C GLY A 12 -1.31 -19.68 -6.56
N VAL A 13 -0.94 -18.42 -6.79
CA VAL A 13 -1.43 -17.27 -6.03
C VAL A 13 -2.41 -16.47 -6.86
N GLU A 14 -3.41 -15.91 -6.19
CA GLU A 14 -4.34 -14.96 -6.78
C GLU A 14 -3.75 -13.55 -6.76
N LYS A 15 -3.94 -12.82 -7.86
CA LYS A 15 -3.43 -11.46 -8.06
C LYS A 15 -4.47 -10.48 -7.57
N LEU A 16 -4.19 -9.75 -6.49
CA LEU A 16 -5.17 -8.84 -5.88
C LEU A 16 -5.11 -7.42 -6.46
N GLY A 17 -4.01 -7.03 -7.09
CA GLY A 17 -3.91 -5.70 -7.67
C GLY A 17 -2.57 -5.40 -8.34
N ALA A 18 -2.59 -4.36 -9.18
CA ALA A 18 -1.43 -3.82 -9.85
C ALA A 18 -1.57 -2.30 -9.99
N SER A 19 -0.44 -1.64 -10.20
CA SER A 19 -0.33 -0.22 -10.47
C SER A 19 0.74 0.02 -11.54
N PRO A 20 0.77 1.18 -12.23
CA PRO A 20 1.78 1.46 -13.25
C PRO A 20 3.23 1.34 -12.76
N ARG A 21 3.48 1.52 -11.46
CA ARG A 21 4.83 1.47 -10.86
C ARG A 21 5.13 0.17 -10.11
N CYS A 22 4.14 -0.68 -9.89
CA CYS A 22 4.28 -1.94 -9.16
C CYS A 22 3.18 -2.90 -9.62
N LEU A 23 3.57 -3.97 -10.32
CA LEU A 23 2.64 -4.94 -10.90
C LEU A 23 2.13 -5.97 -9.88
N VAL A 24 2.81 -6.10 -8.74
CA VAL A 24 2.48 -7.02 -7.65
C VAL A 24 2.10 -6.21 -6.42
N GLN A 25 0.88 -5.65 -6.40
CA GLN A 25 0.40 -4.85 -5.26
C GLN A 25 -0.19 -5.68 -4.13
N GLY A 26 -0.66 -6.89 -4.42
CA GLY A 26 -1.20 -7.77 -3.41
C GLY A 26 -1.38 -9.18 -3.93
N MET A 27 -1.29 -10.13 -3.02
CA MET A 27 -1.37 -11.56 -3.32
C MET A 27 -2.27 -12.25 -2.30
N TYR A 28 -3.00 -13.24 -2.76
CA TYR A 28 -3.78 -14.11 -1.89
C TYR A 28 -3.54 -15.57 -2.24
N LYS A 29 -3.50 -16.41 -1.22
CA LYS A 29 -3.53 -17.85 -1.36
C LYS A 29 -4.35 -18.42 -0.22
N LYS A 30 -5.49 -19.03 -0.58
CA LYS A 30 -6.42 -19.64 0.36
C LYS A 30 -5.69 -20.49 1.39
N ASP A 31 -6.07 -20.33 2.66
CA ASP A 31 -5.55 -21.04 3.84
C ASP A 31 -4.04 -20.87 4.07
N LYS A 32 -3.40 -19.89 3.42
CA LYS A 32 -1.95 -19.66 3.53
C LYS A 32 -1.62 -18.21 3.86
N PHE A 33 -1.99 -17.27 3.00
CA PHE A 33 -1.67 -15.86 3.23
C PHE A 33 -2.53 -14.90 2.41
N ILE A 34 -2.62 -13.68 2.93
CA ILE A 34 -2.97 -12.48 2.18
C ILE A 34 -1.86 -11.44 2.38
N SER A 35 -1.49 -10.69 1.34
CA SER A 35 -0.47 -9.66 1.43
C SER A 35 -0.81 -8.43 0.60
N VAL A 36 -0.26 -7.29 1.02
CA VAL A 36 -0.36 -6.00 0.33
C VAL A 36 1.02 -5.33 0.34
N GLN A 37 1.40 -4.72 -0.78
CA GLN A 37 2.60 -3.91 -0.90
C GLN A 37 2.34 -2.45 -0.49
N GLY A 38 1.08 -2.01 -0.61
CA GLY A 38 0.60 -0.72 -0.10
C GLY A 38 0.51 -0.67 1.42
N HIS A 39 0.14 0.51 1.94
CA HIS A 39 -0.01 0.75 3.38
C HIS A 39 -1.47 1.09 3.72
N PRO A 40 -2.36 0.08 3.85
CA PRO A 40 -3.75 0.32 4.22
C PRO A 40 -3.89 0.89 5.65
N GLU A 41 -2.84 0.82 6.46
CA GLU A 41 -2.76 1.39 7.79
C GLU A 41 -2.53 2.91 7.79
N PHE A 42 -2.17 3.49 6.63
CA PHE A 42 -1.96 4.93 6.53
C PHE A 42 -3.29 5.68 6.47
N ASN A 43 -3.29 6.86 7.08
CA ASN A 43 -4.34 7.86 7.00
C ASN A 43 -3.73 9.21 6.63
N GLU A 44 -4.56 10.22 6.44
CA GLU A 44 -4.12 11.58 6.08
C GLU A 44 -3.03 12.11 7.01
N GLY A 45 -3.21 12.00 8.33
CA GLY A 45 -2.24 12.51 9.31
C GLY A 45 -0.87 11.83 9.16
N ILE A 46 -0.86 10.50 9.07
CA ILE A 46 0.37 9.73 8.85
C ILE A 46 1.02 10.17 7.53
N MET A 47 0.24 10.25 6.44
CA MET A 47 0.75 10.63 5.13
C MET A 47 1.39 12.02 5.13
N ILE A 48 0.74 13.02 5.75
CA ILE A 48 1.26 14.39 5.84
C ILE A 48 2.61 14.40 6.56
N ASP A 49 2.69 13.79 7.73
CA ASP A 49 3.92 13.78 8.54
C ASP A 49 5.05 13.04 7.83
N LEU A 50 4.72 11.93 7.16
CA LEU A 50 5.64 11.08 6.44
C LEU A 50 6.25 11.78 5.22
N VAL A 51 5.42 12.47 4.45
CA VAL A 51 5.83 13.23 3.26
C VAL A 51 6.70 14.42 3.66
N LYS A 52 6.28 15.21 4.66
CA LYS A 52 7.06 16.35 5.17
C LYS A 52 8.42 15.90 5.70
N THR A 53 8.45 14.82 6.47
CA THR A 53 9.69 14.28 7.03
C THR A 53 10.65 13.83 5.92
N ARG A 54 10.14 13.12 4.90
CA ARG A 54 10.97 12.65 3.77
C ARG A 54 11.49 13.78 2.90
N ASN A 55 10.70 14.82 2.67
CA ASN A 55 11.17 16.01 1.96
C ASN A 55 12.25 16.75 2.76
N LYS A 56 12.08 16.94 4.07
CA LYS A 56 13.11 17.53 4.95
C LYS A 56 14.42 16.74 4.95
N GLN A 57 14.35 15.42 4.77
CA GLN A 57 15.51 14.53 4.66
C GLN A 57 16.15 14.52 3.27
N GLY A 58 15.60 15.25 2.29
CA GLY A 58 16.05 15.22 0.90
C GLY A 58 15.74 13.91 0.17
N ILE A 59 14.83 13.08 0.70
CA ILE A 59 14.40 11.83 0.06
C ILE A 59 13.35 12.12 -1.00
N PHE A 60 12.47 13.10 -0.76
CA PHE A 60 11.48 13.57 -1.73
C PHE A 60 11.84 14.97 -2.18
N GLU A 61 11.88 15.16 -3.50
CA GLU A 61 11.96 16.49 -4.10
C GLU A 61 10.71 17.31 -3.78
N ASP A 62 10.83 18.64 -3.77
CA ASP A 62 9.72 19.54 -3.40
C ASP A 62 8.47 19.32 -4.24
N GLU A 63 8.63 19.02 -5.52
CA GLU A 63 7.50 18.73 -6.41
C GLU A 63 6.80 17.42 -6.03
N GLN A 64 7.55 16.37 -5.72
CA GLN A 64 7.00 15.08 -5.26
C GLN A 64 6.28 15.25 -3.93
N ALA A 65 6.83 16.05 -3.03
CA ALA A 65 6.23 16.35 -1.75
C ALA A 65 4.91 17.11 -1.91
N ARG A 66 4.86 18.13 -2.78
CA ARG A 66 3.64 18.89 -3.08
C ARG A 66 2.54 18.01 -3.68
N ASP A 67 2.86 17.17 -4.66
CA ASP A 67 1.90 16.23 -5.25
C ASP A 67 1.40 15.20 -4.24
N ALA A 68 2.28 14.65 -3.40
CA ALA A 68 1.85 13.68 -2.39
C ALA A 68 0.98 14.33 -1.30
N LEU A 69 1.26 15.58 -0.91
CA LEU A 69 0.46 16.32 0.07
C LEU A 69 -0.91 16.71 -0.49
N SER A 70 -0.99 17.12 -1.77
CA SER A 70 -2.28 17.52 -2.37
C SER A 70 -3.29 16.37 -2.40
N ARG A 71 -2.81 15.12 -2.48
CA ARG A 71 -3.63 13.90 -2.48
C ARG A 71 -3.76 13.23 -1.11
N SER A 72 -3.10 13.75 -0.07
CA SER A 72 -3.04 13.08 1.24
C SER A 72 -4.39 12.97 1.95
N GLY A 73 -5.29 13.93 1.71
CA GLY A 73 -6.66 13.94 2.22
C GLY A 73 -7.70 13.22 1.35
N GLU A 74 -7.27 12.60 0.24
CA GLU A 74 -8.17 11.73 -0.53
C GLU A 74 -8.61 10.54 0.33
N GLN A 75 -9.73 9.91 -0.05
CA GLN A 75 -10.27 8.77 0.70
C GLN A 75 -9.25 7.61 0.78
N HIS A 76 -9.05 7.10 1.99
CA HIS A 76 -8.24 5.91 2.26
C HIS A 76 -9.15 4.70 2.49
N ASP A 77 -8.82 3.57 1.86
CA ASP A 77 -9.63 2.34 1.95
C ASP A 77 -9.15 1.36 3.05
N GLY A 78 -8.41 1.87 4.04
CA GLY A 78 -7.84 1.06 5.13
C GLY A 78 -8.86 0.18 5.85
N VAL A 79 -10.07 0.70 6.09
CA VAL A 79 -11.16 -0.06 6.74
C VAL A 79 -11.66 -1.21 5.86
N ILE A 80 -11.70 -1.02 4.54
CA ILE A 80 -12.12 -2.06 3.59
C ILE A 80 -11.09 -3.19 3.58
N ILE A 81 -9.80 -2.85 3.53
CA ILE A 81 -8.71 -3.82 3.59
C ILE A 81 -8.68 -4.55 4.94
N ALA A 82 -8.89 -3.85 6.05
CA ALA A 82 -8.98 -4.49 7.37
C ALA A 82 -10.11 -5.54 7.44
N LYS A 83 -11.27 -5.26 6.82
CA LYS A 83 -12.36 -6.25 6.70
C LYS A 83 -11.94 -7.46 5.87
N ALA A 84 -11.17 -7.28 4.79
CA ALA A 84 -10.64 -8.39 4.00
C ALA A 84 -9.67 -9.26 4.81
N PHE A 85 -8.79 -8.65 5.60
CA PHE A 85 -7.89 -9.40 6.50
C PHE A 85 -8.66 -10.17 7.57
N LEU A 86 -9.70 -9.58 8.17
CA LEU A 86 -10.55 -10.29 9.11
C LEU A 86 -11.29 -11.47 8.47
N ARG A 87 -11.76 -11.32 7.22
CA ARG A 87 -12.35 -12.44 6.48
C ARG A 87 -11.33 -13.56 6.27
N PHE A 88 -10.13 -13.23 5.81
CA PHE A 88 -9.04 -14.18 5.65
C PHE A 88 -8.73 -14.95 6.94
N LEU A 89 -8.65 -14.25 8.08
CA LEU A 89 -8.38 -14.88 9.38
C LEU A 89 -9.50 -15.80 9.88
N LEU A 90 -10.70 -15.67 9.33
CA LEU A 90 -11.90 -16.44 9.68
C LEU A 90 -12.28 -17.46 8.59
N GLU A 91 -11.43 -17.68 7.59
CA GLU A 91 -11.64 -18.70 6.56
C GLU A 91 -11.42 -20.12 7.14
N ASP A 92 -12.23 -21.08 6.66
CA ASP A 92 -12.15 -22.52 6.95
C ASP A 92 -11.44 -23.31 5.83
#